data_AF-A0A939XUW6-F1
#
_entry.id   AF-A0A939XUW6-F1
#
_cell.length_a   1.000
_cell.length_b   1.000
_cell.length_c   1.000
_cell.angle_alpha   90.00
_cell.angle_beta   90.00
_cell.angle_gamma   90.00
#
_symmetry.space_group_name_H-M   'P 1'
#
loop_
_entity.id
_entity.type
_entity.pdbx_description
1 polymer ?
#
loop_
_entity_poly.entity_id
_entity_poly.type
_entity_poly.pdbx_seq_one_letter_code
_entity_poly.pdbx_strand_id
1 'polypeptide(L)'
;LFADKVQRCRELMPDCFIGVDVMVGTRGETPELFEDSYNFIAGLEVQHLHVFPYSERPGTAALRIPYIVTQQDKQERAARMIALSDQKQADFTRRYLGTVRPVLLEHGRGKGKMHGFTDNYIRVNVEPDMRLANRIVNVELLTLNDDLSVDARVVTE
;
A
#
# COMPACT_ATOMS: atom_id res chain seq x y z
N LEU A 1 4.33 9.17 19.30
CA LEU A 1 3.11 8.34 19.48
C LEU A 1 2.75 7.50 18.26
N PHE A 2 2.44 8.09 17.09
CA PHE A 2 2.08 7.29 15.89
C PHE A 2 3.29 6.53 15.32
N ALA A 3 4.42 7.24 15.11
CA ALA A 3 5.67 6.63 14.66
C ALA A 3 6.13 5.48 15.57
N ASP A 4 6.10 5.69 16.90
CA ASP A 4 6.47 4.66 17.88
C ASP A 4 5.59 3.41 17.78
N LYS A 5 4.29 3.55 17.45
CA LYS A 5 3.40 2.40 17.23
C LYS A 5 3.76 1.65 15.95
N VAL A 6 4.06 2.37 14.87
CA VAL A 6 4.53 1.78 13.61
C VAL A 6 5.82 1.00 13.85
N GLN A 7 6.79 1.62 14.53
CA GLN A 7 8.04 0.96 14.92
C GLN A 7 7.78 -0.27 15.77
N ARG A 8 6.90 -0.18 16.78
CA ARG A 8 6.59 -1.31 17.65
C ARG A 8 5.97 -2.49 16.91
N CYS A 9 5.08 -2.24 15.94
CA CYS A 9 4.53 -3.29 15.09
C CYS A 9 5.64 -4.01 14.31
N ARG A 10 6.59 -3.25 13.76
CA ARG A 10 7.71 -3.79 12.98
C ARG A 10 8.71 -4.57 13.83
N GLU A 11 9.00 -4.12 15.05
CA GLU A 11 9.82 -4.87 16.00
C GLU A 11 9.22 -6.24 16.33
N LEU A 12 7.88 -6.32 16.42
CA LEU A 12 7.16 -7.56 16.73
C LEU A 12 6.91 -8.44 15.50
N MET A 13 6.83 -7.84 14.32
CA MET A 13 6.56 -8.51 13.06
C MET A 13 7.37 -7.81 11.95
N PRO A 14 8.64 -8.18 11.74
CA PRO A 14 9.56 -7.47 10.82
C PRO A 14 9.04 -7.34 9.39
N ASP A 15 8.30 -8.37 8.96
CA ASP A 15 7.75 -8.49 7.61
C ASP A 15 6.35 -7.89 7.46
N CYS A 16 5.81 -7.22 8.49
CA CYS A 16 4.45 -6.70 8.43
C CYS A 16 4.28 -5.68 7.29
N PHE A 17 3.18 -5.80 6.56
CA PHE A 17 2.73 -4.79 5.62
C PHE A 17 1.78 -3.83 6.33
N ILE A 18 2.19 -2.57 6.46
CA ILE A 18 1.39 -1.54 7.16
C ILE A 18 0.79 -0.60 6.13
N GLY A 19 -0.55 -0.63 6.03
CA GLY A 19 -1.34 0.36 5.30
C GLY A 19 -1.85 1.47 6.24
N VAL A 20 -1.93 2.70 5.72
CA VAL A 20 -2.49 3.85 6.47
C VAL A 20 -3.41 4.69 5.59
N ASP A 21 -4.42 5.28 6.21
CA ASP A 21 -5.38 6.17 5.57
C ASP A 21 -4.92 7.63 5.72
N VAL A 22 -4.79 8.34 4.60
CA VAL A 22 -4.25 9.70 4.55
C VAL A 22 -5.25 10.62 3.87
N MET A 23 -5.77 11.58 4.64
CA MET A 23 -6.61 12.64 4.10
C MET A 23 -5.75 13.86 3.76
N VAL A 24 -5.80 14.33 2.51
CA VAL A 24 -5.08 15.54 2.07
C VAL A 24 -6.04 16.69 1.81
N GLY A 25 -5.55 17.91 1.96
CA GLY A 25 -6.31 19.10 1.60
C GLY A 25 -7.40 19.47 2.60
N THR A 26 -7.21 19.07 3.85
CA THR A 26 -8.12 19.42 4.94
C THR A 26 -8.11 20.94 5.16
N ARG A 27 -9.22 21.50 5.66
CA ARG A 27 -9.20 22.91 6.07
C ARG A 27 -8.14 23.13 7.13
N GLY A 28 -7.30 24.14 6.95
CA GLY A 28 -6.14 24.41 7.79
C GLY A 28 -4.81 23.88 7.24
N GLU A 29 -4.81 22.98 6.26
CA GLU A 29 -3.58 22.43 5.70
C GLU A 29 -2.90 23.43 4.75
N THR A 30 -2.02 24.27 5.29
CA THR A 30 -1.17 25.17 4.50
C THR A 30 -0.13 24.37 3.69
N PRO A 31 0.55 24.97 2.70
CA PRO A 31 1.62 24.28 1.97
C PRO A 31 2.69 23.71 2.90
N GLU A 32 3.07 24.46 3.94
CA GLU A 32 4.09 24.04 4.91
C GLU A 32 3.64 22.82 5.71
N LEU A 33 2.38 22.81 6.18
CA LEU A 33 1.82 21.67 6.91
C LEU A 33 1.66 20.41 6.03
N PHE A 34 1.40 20.61 4.73
CA PHE A 34 1.43 19.50 3.80
C PHE A 34 2.84 18.92 3.64
N GLU A 35 3.87 19.76 3.49
CA GLU A 35 5.26 19.29 3.43
C GLU A 35 5.69 18.59 4.72
N ASP A 36 5.33 19.11 5.89
CA ASP A 36 5.59 18.45 7.17
C ASP A 36 4.95 17.05 7.23
N SER A 37 3.69 16.93 6.79
CA SER A 37 2.97 15.66 6.74
C SER A 37 3.60 14.69 5.73
N TYR A 38 3.99 15.20 4.57
CA TYR A 38 4.68 14.43 3.52
C TYR A 38 6.01 13.87 4.04
N ASN A 39 6.84 14.72 4.63
CA ASN A 39 8.15 14.33 5.17
C ASN A 39 8.01 13.36 6.34
N PHE A 40 7.01 13.57 7.21
CA PHE A 40 6.70 12.64 8.29
C PHE A 40 6.39 11.24 7.74
N ILE A 41 5.45 11.13 6.79
CA ILE A 41 5.07 9.84 6.19
C ILE A 41 6.22 9.21 5.40
N ALA A 42 7.00 10.02 4.67
CA ALA A 42 8.17 9.55 3.94
C ALA A 42 9.19 8.88 4.87
N GLY A 43 9.37 9.42 6.08
CA GLY A 43 10.23 8.86 7.12
C GLY A 43 9.66 7.66 7.87
N LEU A 44 8.38 7.31 7.70
CA LEU A 44 7.77 6.14 8.34
C LEU A 44 8.01 4.87 7.53
N GLU A 45 8.15 3.74 8.22
CA GLU A 45 8.22 2.42 7.59
C GLU A 45 6.83 1.82 7.30
N VAL A 46 5.96 2.60 6.66
CA VAL A 46 4.66 2.14 6.10
C VAL A 46 4.80 1.83 4.61
N GLN A 47 3.92 0.97 4.09
CA GLN A 47 4.03 0.42 2.74
C GLN A 47 2.96 0.93 1.79
N HIS A 48 1.77 1.24 2.31
CA HIS A 48 0.64 1.63 1.47
C HIS A 48 -0.10 2.81 2.10
N LEU A 49 -0.45 3.80 1.28
CA LEU A 49 -1.28 4.93 1.67
C LEU A 49 -2.59 4.86 0.89
N HIS A 50 -3.70 4.73 1.62
CA HIS A 50 -5.01 5.01 1.07
C HIS A 50 -5.24 6.51 1.12
N VAL A 51 -4.95 7.20 0.01
CA VAL A 51 -5.00 8.66 -0.07
C VAL A 51 -6.37 9.12 -0.57
N PHE A 52 -7.00 10.02 0.16
CA PHE A 52 -8.28 10.62 -0.26
C PHE A 52 -8.31 12.13 0.02
N PRO A 53 -8.76 12.95 -0.95
CA PRO A 53 -8.96 14.37 -0.72
C PRO A 53 -10.07 14.67 0.30
N TYR A 54 -9.89 15.70 1.12
CA TYR A 54 -10.91 16.20 2.01
C TYR A 54 -12.16 16.67 1.25
N SER A 55 -13.31 16.17 1.67
CA SER A 55 -14.64 16.56 1.21
C SER A 55 -15.39 17.26 2.35
N GLU A 56 -15.84 18.49 2.11
CA GLU A 56 -16.60 19.24 3.10
C GLU A 56 -17.94 18.56 3.42
N ARG A 57 -18.25 18.43 4.71
CA ARG A 57 -19.52 17.89 5.20
C ARG A 57 -20.20 18.92 6.09
N PRO A 58 -21.49 19.23 5.85
CA PRO A 58 -22.27 20.12 6.71
C PRO A 58 -22.23 19.69 8.18
N GLY A 59 -22.16 20.66 9.09
CA GLY A 59 -22.18 20.42 10.54
C GLY A 59 -20.86 19.97 11.16
N THR A 60 -19.78 19.82 10.38
CA THR A 60 -18.47 19.43 10.92
C THR A 60 -17.71 20.60 11.53
N ALA A 61 -16.88 20.30 12.54
CA ALA A 61 -15.99 21.27 13.16
C ALA A 61 -14.99 21.90 12.18
N ALA A 62 -14.62 21.17 11.13
CA ALA A 62 -13.69 21.62 10.09
C ALA A 62 -14.16 22.91 9.41
N LEU A 63 -15.48 23.15 9.29
CA LEU A 63 -16.04 24.37 8.71
C LEU A 63 -15.70 25.65 9.49
N ARG A 64 -15.24 25.53 10.75
CA ARG A 64 -14.77 26.67 11.55
C ARG A 64 -13.32 27.06 11.24
N ILE A 65 -12.57 26.22 10.54
CA ILE A 65 -11.19 26.50 10.17
C ILE A 65 -11.20 27.40 8.93
N PRO A 66 -10.62 28.62 8.98
CA PRO A 66 -10.76 29.59 7.88
C PRO A 66 -9.98 29.23 6.62
N TYR A 67 -8.81 28.60 6.76
CA TYR A 67 -7.95 28.28 5.63
C TYR A 67 -8.56 27.14 4.80
N ILE A 68 -8.86 27.42 3.53
CA ILE A 68 -9.44 26.48 2.58
C ILE A 68 -8.38 26.10 1.56
N VAL A 69 -8.21 24.80 1.34
CA VAL A 69 -7.33 24.27 0.30
C VAL A 69 -8.09 24.21 -1.02
N THR A 70 -7.50 24.75 -2.08
CA THR A 70 -8.13 24.76 -3.42
C THR A 70 -8.24 23.35 -3.98
N GLN A 71 -9.22 23.10 -4.85
CA GLN A 71 -9.38 21.77 -5.47
C GLN A 71 -8.13 21.33 -6.25
N GLN A 72 -7.42 22.27 -6.86
CA GLN A 72 -6.16 22.03 -7.56
C GLN A 72 -5.08 21.54 -6.59
N ASP A 73 -4.88 22.24 -5.47
CA ASP A 73 -3.89 21.83 -4.46
C ASP A 73 -4.23 20.46 -3.88
N LYS A 74 -5.53 20.17 -3.64
CA LYS A 74 -5.96 18.83 -3.17
C LYS A 74 -5.53 17.72 -4.13
N GLN A 75 -5.70 17.94 -5.43
CA GLN A 75 -5.34 16.97 -6.47
C GLN A 75 -3.82 16.79 -6.56
N GLU A 76 -3.06 17.88 -6.54
CA GLU A 76 -1.60 17.83 -6.55
C GLU A 76 -1.06 17.06 -5.33
N ARG A 77 -1.55 17.41 -4.14
CA ARG A 77 -1.16 16.77 -2.87
C ARG A 77 -1.50 15.29 -2.85
N ALA A 78 -2.68 14.92 -3.35
CA ALA A 78 -3.08 13.52 -3.48
C ALA A 78 -2.15 12.76 -4.41
N ALA A 79 -1.83 13.31 -5.59
CA ALA A 79 -0.92 12.69 -6.54
C ALA A 79 0.48 12.47 -5.94
N ARG A 80 1.00 13.46 -5.19
CA ARG A 80 2.29 13.34 -4.50
C ARG A 80 2.30 12.23 -3.45
N MET A 81 1.25 12.13 -2.63
CA MET A 81 1.14 11.07 -1.63
C MET A 81 0.94 9.68 -2.27
N ILE A 82 0.19 9.59 -3.38
CA ILE A 82 0.04 8.32 -4.13
C ILE A 82 1.38 7.88 -4.69
N ALA A 83 2.14 8.78 -5.32
CA ALA A 83 3.47 8.46 -5.83
C ALA A 83 4.44 8.00 -4.71
N LEU A 84 4.37 8.63 -3.54
CA LEU A 84 5.11 8.18 -2.35
C LEU A 84 4.67 6.77 -1.91
N SER A 85 3.37 6.48 -1.90
CA SER A 85 2.82 5.16 -1.59
C SER A 85 3.37 4.09 -2.55
N ASP A 86 3.29 4.34 -3.86
CA ASP A 86 3.72 3.39 -4.89
C ASP A 86 5.22 3.09 -4.77
N GLN A 87 6.03 4.13 -4.53
CA GLN A 87 7.46 3.97 -4.28
C GLN A 87 7.74 3.11 -3.05
N LYS A 88 7.06 3.39 -1.92
CA LYS A 88 7.23 2.63 -0.68
C LYS A 88 6.79 1.17 -0.82
N GLN A 89 5.70 0.92 -1.52
CA GLN A 89 5.21 -0.43 -1.80
C GLN A 89 6.19 -1.19 -2.70
N ALA A 90 6.69 -0.56 -3.76
CA ALA A 90 7.69 -1.16 -4.65
C ALA A 90 8.98 -1.52 -3.89
N ASP A 91 9.48 -0.62 -3.05
CA ASP A 91 10.70 -0.86 -2.25
C ASP A 91 10.50 -1.98 -1.24
N PHE A 92 9.33 -2.04 -0.59
CA PHE A 92 9.00 -3.17 0.28
C PHE A 92 9.04 -4.48 -0.49
N THR A 93 8.33 -4.55 -1.62
CA THR A 93 8.21 -5.75 -2.45
C THR A 93 9.55 -6.23 -3.00
N ARG A 94 10.42 -5.31 -3.45
CA ARG A 94 11.76 -5.62 -3.97
C ARG A 94 12.62 -6.41 -2.98
N ARG A 95 12.47 -6.19 -1.66
CA ARG A 95 13.22 -6.92 -0.62
C ARG A 95 12.88 -8.41 -0.55
N TYR A 96 11.74 -8.82 -1.09
CA TYR A 96 11.28 -10.21 -1.05
C TYR A 96 11.41 -10.93 -2.40
N LEU A 97 11.88 -10.27 -3.46
CA LEU A 97 12.19 -10.96 -4.72
C LEU A 97 13.27 -12.02 -4.48
N GLY A 98 13.10 -13.19 -5.10
CA GLY A 98 13.92 -14.38 -4.89
C GLY A 98 13.58 -15.19 -3.64
N THR A 99 12.67 -14.71 -2.78
CA THR A 99 12.22 -15.47 -1.61
C THR A 99 11.08 -16.42 -1.96
N VAL A 100 10.94 -17.49 -1.17
CA VAL A 100 9.81 -18.42 -1.24
C VAL A 100 8.83 -18.07 -0.13
N ARG A 101 7.55 -17.85 -0.49
CA ARG A 101 6.49 -17.42 0.45
C ARG A 101 5.23 -18.24 0.26
N PRO A 102 4.49 -18.56 1.34
CA PRO A 102 3.18 -19.20 1.23
C PRO A 102 2.15 -18.20 0.66
N VAL A 103 1.34 -18.67 -0.28
CA VAL A 103 0.28 -17.88 -0.92
C VAL A 103 -1.00 -18.71 -0.98
N LEU A 104 -2.11 -18.13 -0.51
CA LEU A 104 -3.44 -18.64 -0.82
C LEU A 104 -3.82 -18.23 -2.25
N LEU A 105 -3.90 -19.21 -3.15
CA LEU A 105 -4.26 -18.94 -4.55
C LEU A 105 -5.78 -18.93 -4.76
N GLU A 106 -6.26 -17.83 -5.30
CA GLU A 106 -7.65 -17.63 -5.67
C GLU A 106 -7.96 -18.23 -7.05
N HIS A 107 -9.25 -18.41 -7.34
CA HIS A 107 -9.67 -18.89 -8.65
C HIS A 107 -9.26 -17.90 -9.74
N GLY A 108 -8.55 -18.39 -10.77
CA GLY A 108 -8.26 -17.61 -11.96
C GLY A 108 -9.56 -17.19 -12.67
N ARG A 109 -9.60 -15.98 -13.23
CA ARG A 109 -10.69 -15.55 -14.10
C ARG A 109 -10.47 -16.13 -15.50
N GLY A 110 -11.16 -17.24 -15.82
CA GLY A 110 -11.03 -17.90 -17.12
C GLY A 110 -9.65 -18.53 -17.32
N LYS A 111 -8.96 -18.19 -18.42
CA LYS A 111 -7.59 -18.65 -18.72
C LYS A 111 -6.50 -17.67 -18.25
N GLY A 112 -6.85 -16.63 -17.49
CA GLY A 112 -5.89 -15.66 -16.97
C GLY A 112 -5.02 -16.25 -15.86
N LYS A 113 -3.93 -15.55 -15.52
CA LYS A 113 -3.09 -15.87 -14.36
C LYS A 113 -3.94 -15.99 -13.09
N MET A 114 -3.53 -16.88 -12.19
CA MET A 114 -4.08 -16.95 -10.84
C MET A 114 -3.46 -15.86 -9.96
N HIS A 115 -4.20 -15.40 -8.98
CA HIS A 115 -3.76 -14.34 -8.08
C HIS A 115 -3.83 -14.81 -6.62
N GLY A 116 -3.07 -14.16 -5.76
CA GLY A 116 -3.13 -14.36 -4.33
C GLY A 116 -2.30 -13.33 -3.59
N PHE A 117 -2.29 -13.44 -2.27
CA PHE A 117 -1.43 -12.64 -1.41
C PHE A 117 -0.51 -13.56 -0.62
N THR A 118 0.75 -13.15 -0.50
CA THR A 118 1.68 -13.74 0.48
C THR A 118 1.23 -13.41 1.90
N ASP A 119 1.78 -14.12 2.88
CA ASP A 119 1.58 -13.86 4.32
C ASP A 119 2.09 -12.48 4.77
N ASN A 120 2.88 -11.78 3.95
CA ASN A 120 3.22 -10.35 4.13
C ASN A 120 2.56 -9.43 3.09
N TYR A 121 1.38 -9.84 2.59
CA TYR A 121 0.47 -9.01 1.79
C TYR A 121 1.01 -8.51 0.44
N ILE A 122 2.04 -9.15 -0.11
CA ILE A 122 2.48 -8.92 -1.49
C ILE A 122 1.52 -9.68 -2.41
N ARG A 123 0.89 -8.95 -3.34
CA ARG A 123 0.04 -9.51 -4.38
C ARG A 123 0.88 -10.23 -5.42
N VAL A 124 0.55 -11.47 -5.72
CA VAL A 124 1.28 -12.28 -6.72
C VAL A 124 0.39 -12.70 -7.88
N ASN A 125 1.03 -12.98 -9.01
CA ASN A 125 0.43 -13.64 -10.17
C ASN A 125 1.18 -14.93 -10.47
N VAL A 126 0.46 -15.99 -10.76
CA VAL A 126 1.01 -17.32 -11.04
C VAL A 126 0.32 -17.92 -12.25
N GLU A 127 1.02 -18.79 -12.97
CA GLU A 127 0.44 -19.50 -14.11
C GLU A 127 -0.81 -20.30 -13.69
N PRO A 128 -1.84 -20.39 -14.55
CA PRO A 128 -3.11 -20.99 -14.18
C PRO A 128 -3.01 -22.50 -13.98
N ASP A 129 -3.35 -22.96 -12.76
CA ASP A 129 -3.58 -24.35 -12.41
C ASP A 129 -4.77 -24.46 -11.44
N MET A 130 -5.93 -24.87 -11.95
CA MET A 130 -7.18 -24.97 -11.17
C MET A 130 -7.08 -25.92 -9.97
N ARG A 131 -6.10 -26.83 -9.93
CA ARG A 131 -5.88 -27.72 -8.78
C ARG A 131 -5.37 -26.98 -7.56
N LEU A 132 -4.77 -25.80 -7.77
CA LEU A 132 -4.20 -24.95 -6.73
C LEU A 132 -5.20 -23.94 -6.16
N ALA A 133 -6.37 -23.79 -6.78
CA ALA A 133 -7.39 -22.87 -6.30
C ALA A 133 -7.84 -23.25 -4.89
N ASN A 134 -7.96 -22.25 -4.01
CA ASN A 134 -8.29 -22.41 -2.60
C ASN A 134 -7.28 -23.30 -1.83
N ARG A 135 -6.02 -23.29 -2.25
CA ARG A 135 -4.90 -23.93 -1.54
C ARG A 135 -3.82 -22.91 -1.22
N ILE A 136 -3.16 -23.14 -0.08
CA ILE A 136 -1.92 -22.44 0.26
C ILE A 136 -0.78 -23.24 -0.37
N VAL A 137 0.03 -22.58 -1.20
CA VAL A 137 1.21 -23.17 -1.83
C VAL A 137 2.41 -22.25 -1.68
N ASN A 138 3.60 -22.81 -1.69
CA ASN A 138 4.84 -22.04 -1.71
C ASN A 138 5.10 -21.53 -3.13
N VAL A 139 5.35 -20.23 -3.26
CA VAL A 139 5.75 -19.61 -4.54
C VAL A 139 7.05 -18.84 -4.36
N GLU A 140 7.89 -18.89 -5.38
CA GLU A 140 9.09 -18.06 -5.49
C GLU A 140 8.70 -16.74 -6.17
N LEU A 141 9.03 -15.61 -5.53
CA LEU A 141 8.74 -14.26 -6.03
C LEU A 141 9.79 -13.85 -7.07
N LEU A 142 9.40 -13.52 -8.29
CA LEU A 142 10.34 -13.31 -9.40
C LEU A 142 10.45 -11.85 -9.84
N THR A 143 9.37 -11.31 -10.41
CA THR A 143 9.41 -10.00 -11.10
C THR A 143 8.34 -9.08 -10.56
N LEU A 144 8.71 -7.86 -10.17
CA LEU A 144 7.77 -6.79 -9.86
C LEU A 144 7.25 -6.17 -11.15
N ASN A 145 5.93 -6.11 -11.28
CA ASN A 145 5.22 -5.49 -12.40
C ASN A 145 4.88 -4.01 -12.11
N ASP A 146 4.51 -3.26 -13.16
CA ASP A 146 4.14 -1.84 -13.05
C ASP A 146 2.91 -1.59 -12.17
N ASP A 147 2.01 -2.57 -12.06
CA ASP A 147 0.82 -2.52 -11.18
C ASP A 147 1.11 -2.94 -9.73
N LEU A 148 2.40 -3.04 -9.37
CA LEU A 148 2.91 -3.46 -8.06
C LEU A 148 2.60 -4.91 -7.68
N SER A 149 2.03 -5.72 -8.60
CA SER A 149 1.93 -7.16 -8.43
C SER A 149 3.27 -7.85 -8.73
N VAL A 150 3.45 -9.07 -8.25
CA VAL A 150 4.66 -9.87 -8.47
C VAL A 150 4.35 -11.12 -9.27
N ASP A 151 4.99 -11.28 -10.42
CA ASP A 151 5.02 -12.58 -11.08
C ASP A 151 5.82 -13.58 -10.25
N ALA A 152 5.23 -14.73 -10.00
CA ALA A 152 5.77 -15.77 -9.13
C ALA A 152 5.63 -17.15 -9.78
N ARG A 153 6.40 -18.12 -9.29
CA ARG A 153 6.33 -19.53 -9.72
C ARG A 153 6.07 -20.43 -8.54
N VAL A 154 5.16 -21.39 -8.69
CA VAL A 154 4.93 -22.44 -7.67
C VAL A 154 6.19 -23.27 -7.50
N VAL A 155 6.61 -23.46 -6.26
CA VAL A 155 7.70 -24.37 -5.91
C VAL A 155 7.08 -25.70 -5.51
N THR A 156 7.35 -26.75 -6.28
CA THR A 156 7.03 -28.12 -5.90
C THR A 156 8.13 -28.66 -4.99
N GLU A 157 7.75 -29.25 -3.86
CA GLU A 157 8.66 -30.11 -3.07
C GLU A 157 9.17 -31.30 -3.89
#